data_AF-A0A259N9A2-F1
#
_entry.id   AF-A0A259N9A2-F1
#
_cell.length_a   1.000
_cell.length_b   1.000
_cell.length_c   1.000
_cell.angle_alpha   90.00
_cell.angle_beta   90.00
_cell.angle_gamma   90.00
#
_symmetry.space_group_name_H-M   'P 1'
#
loop_
_entity.id
_entity.type
_entity.pdbx_description
1 polymer ?
#
loop_
_entity_poly.entity_id
_entity_poly.type
_entity_poly.pdbx_seq_one_letter_code
_entity_poly.pdbx_strand_id
1 'polypeptide(L)'
;MKHLTVELNQTPEAVDMDTGKPVLATPNTFRDIFEIKETVVEKRPTMSAKKEKQVKVFLDRAASLIAKYDIYEQDHMKRGNKALYECMEYTYDYALDVFNSPLKEDILDAMRWRTKNTTGKMPSASTPPMTLIVKYVFGDTDRQKAHIYSRALRVAYDEDVPVTSLVKYIEDAGGVTKITGTKADKAKTQLQQEILAERAELLRRLYVARGELATSPEFVFNEPILQWDIKTAKAKKANEKESSKDTGDFVIMIATYDRKIGKYRAIEGNDFGAPFEMGMFRHMAARITTDERLNPKL
;
A
#
# COMPACT_ATOMS: atom_id res chain seq x y z
N MET A 1 -49.65 -13.69 6.27
CA MET A 1 -48.91 -13.31 7.50
C MET A 1 -48.63 -14.56 8.32
N LYS A 2 -47.35 -14.87 8.53
CA LYS A 2 -46.78 -15.61 9.67
C LYS A 2 -45.28 -15.36 9.64
N HIS A 3 -44.76 -14.81 10.74
CA HIS A 3 -43.40 -14.33 10.92
C HIS A 3 -42.40 -15.48 10.99
N LEU A 4 -41.17 -15.28 10.50
CA LEU A 4 -40.02 -16.08 10.90
C LEU A 4 -38.87 -15.14 11.31
N THR A 5 -38.49 -15.28 12.57
CA THR A 5 -37.49 -14.50 13.31
C THR A 5 -36.08 -14.92 12.88
N VAL A 6 -35.17 -13.95 12.72
CA VAL A 6 -33.74 -14.20 12.52
C VAL A 6 -33.08 -14.24 13.91
N GLU A 7 -32.59 -15.40 14.33
CA GLU A 7 -31.67 -15.49 15.46
C GLU A 7 -30.22 -15.39 14.97
N LEU A 8 -29.48 -14.44 15.54
CA LEU A 8 -28.04 -14.30 15.41
C LEU A 8 -27.35 -15.36 16.28
N ASN A 9 -26.95 -16.48 15.70
CA ASN A 9 -25.99 -17.36 16.37
C ASN A 9 -24.57 -16.81 16.19
N GLN A 10 -24.02 -16.32 17.29
CA GLN A 10 -22.60 -16.03 17.47
C GLN A 10 -21.82 -17.36 17.43
N THR A 11 -20.91 -17.52 16.48
CA THR A 11 -19.86 -18.57 16.55
C THR A 11 -18.61 -18.02 17.24
N PRO A 12 -17.89 -18.85 18.01
CA PRO A 12 -16.96 -18.38 19.04
C PRO A 12 -15.62 -17.95 18.43
N GLU A 13 -15.13 -16.78 18.85
CA GLU A 13 -13.77 -16.32 18.55
C GLU A 13 -12.76 -17.24 19.24
N ALA A 14 -11.84 -17.81 18.46
CA ALA A 14 -10.70 -18.56 19.01
C ALA A 14 -9.72 -17.56 19.65
N VAL A 15 -9.55 -17.66 20.96
CA VAL A 15 -8.64 -16.84 21.77
C VAL A 15 -7.32 -17.59 21.94
N ASP A 16 -6.21 -16.90 21.70
CA ASP A 16 -4.86 -17.41 21.94
C ASP A 16 -4.60 -17.54 23.44
N MET A 17 -4.20 -18.74 23.88
CA MET A 17 -4.22 -19.16 25.30
C MET A 17 -3.15 -18.50 26.19
N ASP A 18 -2.24 -17.67 25.64
CA ASP A 18 -1.15 -17.06 26.40
C ASP A 18 -1.23 -15.51 26.49
N THR A 19 -2.06 -14.85 25.67
CA THR A 19 -2.10 -13.36 25.65
C THR A 19 -3.48 -12.73 25.60
N GLY A 20 -4.56 -13.51 25.47
CA GLY A 20 -5.93 -13.00 25.57
C GLY A 20 -6.33 -11.95 24.52
N LYS A 21 -5.58 -11.80 23.43
CA LYS A 21 -5.91 -10.90 22.31
C LYS A 21 -6.32 -11.70 21.06
N PRO A 22 -7.26 -11.19 20.26
CA PRO A 22 -7.69 -11.86 19.03
C PRO A 22 -6.58 -11.84 17.97
N VAL A 23 -6.28 -13.01 17.40
CA VAL A 23 -5.33 -13.17 16.30
C VAL A 23 -6.00 -12.74 15.00
N LEU A 24 -5.59 -11.59 14.45
CA LEU A 24 -5.97 -11.16 13.11
C LEU A 24 -5.23 -12.03 12.07
N ALA A 25 -5.90 -13.06 11.57
CA ALA A 25 -5.40 -13.85 10.45
C ALA A 25 -5.23 -12.97 9.21
N THR A 26 -4.00 -12.80 8.71
CA THR A 26 -3.75 -12.18 7.41
C THR A 26 -3.96 -13.22 6.30
N PRO A 27 -4.89 -13.02 5.35
CA PRO A 27 -5.18 -13.99 4.30
C PRO A 27 -4.05 -13.95 3.26
N ASN A 28 -3.19 -14.98 3.25
CA ASN A 28 -1.97 -15.03 2.43
C ASN A 28 -2.01 -16.12 1.34
N THR A 29 -3.20 -16.63 1.01
CA THR A 29 -3.37 -17.60 -0.08
C THR A 29 -4.45 -17.16 -1.05
N PHE A 30 -4.30 -17.47 -2.34
CA PHE A 30 -5.33 -17.22 -3.37
C PHE A 30 -6.68 -17.87 -3.01
N ARG A 31 -6.65 -18.90 -2.15
CA ARG A 31 -7.80 -19.56 -1.54
C ARG A 31 -8.54 -18.70 -0.50
N ASP A 32 -7.88 -17.77 0.16
CA ASP A 32 -8.49 -16.95 1.22
C ASP A 32 -9.24 -15.73 0.65
N ILE A 33 -8.84 -15.27 -0.55
CA ILE A 33 -9.58 -14.24 -1.31
C ILE A 33 -10.88 -14.83 -1.87
N PHE A 34 -10.88 -16.13 -2.17
CA PHE A 34 -12.05 -16.92 -2.53
C PHE A 34 -12.49 -17.75 -1.32
N GLU A 35 -12.96 -17.08 -0.28
CA GLU A 35 -13.77 -17.72 0.74
C GLU A 35 -15.06 -18.21 0.04
N ILE A 36 -15.01 -19.40 -0.57
CA ILE A 36 -16.17 -20.12 -1.07
C ILE A 36 -16.92 -20.58 0.18
N LYS A 37 -17.60 -19.64 0.84
CA LYS A 37 -18.79 -20.00 1.58
C LYS A 37 -19.71 -20.63 0.55
N GLU A 38 -20.19 -21.83 0.84
CA GLU A 38 -21.31 -22.47 0.15
C GLU A 38 -22.55 -21.57 0.29
N THR A 39 -22.50 -20.41 -0.36
CA THR A 39 -23.66 -19.61 -0.65
C THR A 39 -24.38 -20.38 -1.72
N VAL A 40 -25.62 -20.75 -1.41
CA VAL A 40 -26.56 -21.46 -2.27
C VAL A 40 -26.41 -20.93 -3.69
N VAL A 41 -25.73 -21.71 -4.53
CA VAL A 41 -25.53 -21.37 -5.94
C VAL A 41 -26.91 -21.38 -6.55
N GLU A 42 -27.50 -20.20 -6.76
CA GLU A 42 -28.67 -20.06 -7.63
C GLU A 42 -28.34 -20.80 -8.92
N LYS A 43 -29.15 -21.83 -9.21
CA LYS A 43 -28.92 -22.75 -10.33
C LYS A 43 -28.67 -21.95 -11.59
N ARG A 44 -27.45 -22.07 -12.14
CA ARG A 44 -27.12 -21.54 -13.46
C ARG A 44 -28.20 -21.98 -14.46
N PRO A 45 -28.63 -21.11 -15.39
CA PRO A 45 -29.63 -21.45 -16.38
C PRO A 45 -29.20 -22.74 -17.10
N THR A 46 -30.08 -23.74 -17.06
CA THR A 46 -29.83 -25.13 -17.45
C THR A 46 -29.08 -25.21 -18.77
N MET A 47 -27.80 -25.56 -18.68
CA MET A 47 -27.00 -25.85 -19.86
C MET A 47 -27.37 -27.26 -20.35
N SER A 48 -27.43 -27.45 -21.67
CA SER A 48 -27.59 -28.80 -22.24
C SER A 48 -26.56 -29.77 -21.64
N ALA A 49 -26.94 -31.02 -21.36
CA ALA A 49 -26.07 -32.05 -20.78
C ALA A 49 -24.73 -32.22 -21.53
N LYS A 50 -24.68 -31.91 -22.84
CA LYS A 50 -23.45 -31.89 -23.64
C LYS A 50 -22.51 -30.75 -23.26
N LYS A 51 -23.07 -29.57 -22.96
CA LYS A 51 -22.34 -28.38 -22.50
C LYS A 51 -21.87 -28.56 -21.05
N GLU A 52 -22.67 -29.17 -20.18
CA GLU A 52 -22.25 -29.49 -18.79
C GLU A 52 -21.07 -30.45 -18.73
N LYS A 53 -21.08 -31.51 -19.56
CA LYS A 53 -19.93 -32.41 -19.69
C LYS A 53 -18.68 -31.70 -20.18
N GLN A 54 -18.81 -30.80 -21.17
CA GLN A 54 -17.67 -30.00 -21.63
C GLN A 54 -17.14 -29.06 -20.54
N VAL A 55 -18.02 -28.35 -19.83
CA VAL A 55 -17.64 -27.49 -18.70
C VAL A 55 -16.90 -28.29 -17.63
N LYS A 56 -17.38 -29.49 -17.29
CA LYS A 56 -16.71 -30.38 -16.33
C LYS A 56 -15.30 -30.75 -16.77
N VAL A 57 -15.10 -31.12 -18.04
CA VAL A 57 -13.75 -31.42 -18.58
C VAL A 57 -12.80 -30.22 -18.47
N PHE A 58 -13.28 -29.00 -18.71
CA PHE A 58 -12.47 -27.79 -18.52
C PHE A 58 -12.17 -27.50 -17.06
N LEU A 59 -13.12 -27.73 -16.15
CA LEU A 59 -12.91 -27.58 -14.71
C LEU A 59 -11.93 -28.61 -14.15
N ASP A 60 -12.02 -29.87 -14.59
CA ASP A 60 -11.08 -30.93 -14.20
C ASP A 60 -9.65 -30.62 -14.70
N ARG A 61 -9.54 -30.05 -15.91
CA ARG A 61 -8.27 -29.55 -16.44
C ARG A 61 -7.74 -28.36 -15.64
N ALA A 62 -8.60 -27.43 -15.24
CA ALA A 62 -8.23 -26.30 -14.38
C ALA A 62 -7.76 -26.78 -13.00
N ALA A 63 -8.45 -27.74 -12.38
CA ALA A 63 -8.05 -28.35 -11.13
C ALA A 63 -6.66 -29.02 -11.24
N SER A 64 -6.41 -29.72 -12.35
CA SER A 64 -5.09 -30.31 -12.63
C SER A 64 -3.98 -29.27 -12.78
N LEU A 65 -4.29 -28.09 -13.35
CA LEU A 65 -3.33 -26.98 -13.46
C LEU A 65 -3.06 -26.31 -12.11
N ILE A 66 -4.09 -26.15 -11.27
CA ILE A 66 -3.95 -25.64 -9.89
C ILE A 66 -3.03 -26.56 -9.09
N ALA A 67 -3.24 -27.88 -9.15
CA ALA A 67 -2.38 -28.84 -8.46
C ALA A 67 -0.91 -28.76 -8.92
N LYS A 68 -0.66 -28.56 -10.23
CA LYS A 68 0.70 -28.35 -10.75
C LYS A 68 1.32 -27.05 -10.25
N TYR A 69 0.53 -25.99 -10.13
CA TYR A 69 1.00 -24.72 -9.60
C TYR A 69 1.34 -24.82 -8.11
N ASP A 70 0.50 -25.48 -7.31
CA ASP A 70 0.74 -25.68 -5.87
C ASP A 70 2.08 -26.41 -5.63
N ILE A 71 2.39 -27.43 -6.44
CA ILE A 71 3.68 -28.14 -6.39
C ILE A 71 4.82 -27.19 -6.75
N TYR A 72 4.68 -26.41 -7.83
CA TYR A 72 5.70 -25.44 -8.23
C TYR A 72 5.97 -24.39 -7.13
N GLU A 73 4.91 -23.86 -6.51
CA GLU A 73 5.02 -22.88 -5.45
C GLU A 73 5.75 -23.46 -4.23
N GLN A 74 5.41 -24.68 -3.81
CA GLN A 74 6.05 -25.32 -2.67
C GLN A 74 7.51 -25.71 -2.95
N ASP A 75 7.76 -26.43 -4.05
CA ASP A 75 9.06 -27.04 -4.31
C ASP A 75 10.10 -26.06 -4.87
N HIS A 76 9.66 -25.07 -5.66
CA HIS A 76 10.58 -24.16 -6.34
C HIS A 76 10.56 -22.76 -5.75
N MET A 77 9.39 -22.17 -5.48
CA MET A 77 9.35 -20.80 -4.94
C MET A 77 9.73 -20.77 -3.46
N LYS A 78 9.05 -21.52 -2.58
CA LYS A 78 9.33 -21.48 -1.13
C LYS A 78 10.73 -21.99 -0.82
N ARG A 79 11.12 -23.13 -1.38
CA ARG A 79 12.47 -23.67 -1.22
C ARG A 79 13.55 -22.76 -1.81
N GLY A 80 13.29 -22.18 -2.99
CA GLY A 80 14.23 -21.24 -3.62
C GLY A 80 14.39 -19.95 -2.81
N ASN A 81 13.30 -19.41 -2.25
CA ASN A 81 13.34 -18.24 -1.39
C ASN A 81 14.10 -18.54 -0.09
N LYS A 82 13.92 -19.71 0.50
CA LYS A 82 14.67 -20.12 1.69
C LYS A 82 16.18 -20.16 1.42
N ALA A 83 16.60 -20.79 0.31
CA ALA A 83 17.99 -20.81 -0.11
C ALA A 83 18.56 -19.40 -0.37
N LEU A 84 17.74 -18.50 -0.93
CA LEU A 84 18.13 -17.10 -1.11
C LEU A 84 18.34 -16.41 0.24
N TYR A 85 17.49 -16.66 1.25
CA TYR A 85 17.61 -16.04 2.57
C TYR A 85 18.86 -16.55 3.31
N GLU A 86 19.21 -17.82 3.16
CA GLU A 86 20.47 -18.39 3.64
C GLU A 86 21.68 -17.69 2.96
N CYS A 87 21.64 -17.46 1.64
CA CYS A 87 22.69 -16.67 0.98
C CYS A 87 22.77 -15.23 1.50
N MET A 88 21.63 -14.62 1.83
CA MET A 88 21.60 -13.28 2.42
C MET A 88 22.15 -13.27 3.85
N GLU A 89 21.93 -14.34 4.63
CA GLU A 89 22.53 -14.53 5.96
C GLU A 89 24.05 -14.58 5.90
N TYR A 90 24.62 -15.41 5.02
CA TYR A 90 26.07 -15.44 4.83
C TYR A 90 26.64 -14.10 4.34
N THR A 91 25.89 -13.40 3.49
CA THR A 91 26.31 -12.06 3.03
C THR A 91 26.27 -11.04 4.17
N TYR A 92 25.30 -11.16 5.08
CA TYR A 92 25.15 -10.28 6.23
C TYR A 92 26.25 -10.51 7.27
N ASP A 93 26.55 -11.78 7.57
CA ASP A 93 27.69 -12.17 8.43
C ASP A 93 28.99 -11.56 7.92
N TYR A 94 29.27 -11.76 6.62
CA TYR A 94 30.43 -11.16 5.97
C TYR A 94 30.42 -9.62 6.01
N ALA A 95 29.26 -8.99 5.90
CA ALA A 95 29.16 -7.53 6.01
C ALA A 95 29.51 -7.04 7.43
N LEU A 96 29.11 -7.76 8.46
CA LEU A 96 29.48 -7.45 9.85
C LEU A 96 30.99 -7.58 10.07
N ASP A 97 31.61 -8.65 9.55
CA ASP A 97 33.07 -8.83 9.60
C ASP A 97 33.80 -7.66 8.93
N VAL A 98 33.33 -7.22 7.76
CA VAL A 98 33.91 -6.07 7.04
C VAL A 98 33.72 -4.78 7.83
N PHE A 99 32.56 -4.56 8.45
CA PHE A 99 32.29 -3.35 9.21
C PHE A 99 33.07 -3.28 10.53
N ASN A 100 33.35 -4.42 11.14
CA ASN A 100 34.14 -4.52 12.37
C ASN A 100 35.66 -4.53 12.11
N SER A 101 36.08 -4.72 10.86
CA SER A 101 37.50 -4.74 10.48
C SER A 101 38.12 -3.34 10.50
N PRO A 102 39.35 -3.17 11.02
CA PRO A 102 40.09 -1.92 10.92
C PRO A 102 40.48 -1.57 9.47
N LEU A 103 40.47 -2.56 8.57
CA LEU A 103 40.81 -2.40 7.15
C LEU A 103 39.57 -2.20 6.27
N LYS A 104 38.44 -1.81 6.87
CA LYS A 104 37.14 -1.67 6.17
C LYS A 104 37.24 -0.89 4.86
N GLU A 105 37.84 0.29 4.86
CA GLU A 105 37.88 1.15 3.67
C GLU A 105 38.72 0.51 2.55
N ASP A 106 39.88 -0.07 2.90
CA ASP A 106 40.74 -0.78 1.93
C ASP A 106 40.02 -2.00 1.33
N ILE A 107 39.27 -2.73 2.15
CA ILE A 107 38.45 -3.87 1.72
C ILE A 107 37.35 -3.41 0.75
N LEU A 108 36.63 -2.33 1.08
CA LEU A 108 35.58 -1.78 0.22
C LEU A 108 36.17 -1.27 -1.10
N ASP A 109 37.33 -0.63 -1.09
CA ASP A 109 38.00 -0.18 -2.31
C ASP A 109 38.46 -1.35 -3.17
N ALA A 110 39.01 -2.41 -2.57
CA ALA A 110 39.35 -3.64 -3.28
C ALA A 110 38.10 -4.28 -3.92
N MET A 111 36.95 -4.29 -3.23
CA MET A 111 35.68 -4.76 -3.78
C MET A 111 35.23 -3.91 -4.97
N ARG A 112 35.33 -2.58 -4.92
CA ARG A 112 34.97 -1.69 -6.04
C ARG A 112 35.78 -2.03 -7.28
N TRP A 113 37.09 -2.20 -7.12
CA TRP A 113 38.00 -2.55 -8.20
C TRP A 113 37.68 -3.93 -8.78
N ARG A 114 37.48 -4.94 -7.93
CA ARG A 114 37.17 -6.29 -8.39
C ARG A 114 35.80 -6.35 -9.08
N THR A 115 34.79 -5.66 -8.54
CA THR A 115 33.46 -5.54 -9.16
C THR A 115 33.54 -4.90 -10.55
N LYS A 116 34.37 -3.85 -10.71
CA LYS A 116 34.63 -3.23 -12.01
C LYS A 116 35.23 -4.23 -13.01
N ASN A 117 36.18 -5.04 -12.58
CA ASN A 117 36.84 -6.02 -13.45
C ASN A 117 35.88 -7.13 -13.90
N THR A 118 34.93 -7.52 -13.05
CA THR A 118 33.94 -8.56 -13.39
C THR A 118 32.78 -8.02 -14.24
N THR A 119 32.25 -6.84 -13.91
CA THR A 119 31.03 -6.29 -14.54
C THR A 119 31.30 -5.26 -15.64
N GLY A 120 32.56 -4.85 -15.79
CA GLY A 120 32.97 -3.76 -16.69
C GLY A 120 32.57 -2.35 -16.22
N LYS A 121 31.82 -2.21 -15.12
CA LYS A 121 31.31 -0.93 -14.61
C LYS A 121 31.80 -0.68 -13.19
N MET A 122 32.33 0.51 -12.96
CA MET A 122 32.77 0.91 -11.64
C MET A 122 31.57 1.33 -10.77
N PRO A 123 31.38 0.75 -9.58
CA PRO A 123 30.39 1.25 -8.64
C PRO A 123 30.72 2.70 -8.25
N SER A 124 29.72 3.59 -8.26
CA SER A 124 29.89 4.99 -7.87
C SER A 124 30.43 5.09 -6.44
N ALA A 125 31.30 6.06 -6.16
CA ALA A 125 31.85 6.34 -4.83
C ALA A 125 30.74 6.53 -3.77
N SER A 126 29.62 7.16 -4.14
CA SER A 126 28.46 7.38 -3.27
C SER A 126 27.63 6.13 -2.97
N THR A 127 27.99 4.96 -3.53
CA THR A 127 27.30 3.71 -3.24
C THR A 127 27.53 3.32 -1.78
N PRO A 128 26.45 3.07 -1.00
CA PRO A 128 26.57 2.63 0.40
C PRO A 128 27.37 1.32 0.53
N PRO A 129 28.15 1.12 1.61
CA PRO A 129 28.96 -0.08 1.83
C PRO A 129 28.17 -1.39 1.72
N MET A 130 27.00 -1.46 2.38
CA MET A 130 26.12 -2.64 2.31
C MET A 130 25.69 -2.95 0.86
N THR A 131 25.38 -1.92 0.07
CA THR A 131 24.99 -2.11 -1.34
C THR A 131 26.16 -2.59 -2.19
N LEU A 132 27.38 -2.12 -1.89
CA LEU A 132 28.59 -2.58 -2.57
C LEU A 132 28.86 -4.06 -2.28
N ILE A 133 28.76 -4.48 -1.01
CA ILE A 133 28.95 -5.88 -0.59
C ILE A 133 27.92 -6.79 -1.27
N VAL A 134 26.64 -6.40 -1.27
CA VAL A 134 25.59 -7.15 -1.96
C VAL A 134 25.88 -7.27 -3.46
N LYS A 135 26.26 -6.19 -4.14
CA LYS A 135 26.63 -6.24 -5.56
C LYS A 135 27.85 -7.09 -5.84
N TYR A 136 28.79 -7.13 -4.90
CA TYR A 136 29.99 -7.95 -5.01
C TYR A 136 29.66 -9.44 -4.89
N VAL A 137 28.85 -9.83 -3.90
CA VAL A 137 28.49 -11.23 -3.64
C VAL A 137 27.49 -11.78 -4.66
N PHE A 138 26.43 -11.03 -4.96
CA PHE A 138 25.39 -11.45 -5.89
C PHE A 138 25.70 -11.11 -7.36
N GLY A 139 26.85 -10.48 -7.64
CA GLY A 139 27.29 -10.11 -8.99
C GLY A 139 26.37 -9.08 -9.68
N ASP A 140 26.33 -9.09 -11.02
CA ASP A 140 25.48 -8.23 -11.85
C ASP A 140 24.01 -8.69 -11.85
N THR A 141 23.49 -8.92 -10.64
CA THR A 141 22.06 -9.10 -10.43
C THR A 141 21.35 -7.78 -10.77
N ASP A 142 20.13 -7.88 -11.32
CA ASP A 142 19.25 -6.74 -11.59
C ASP A 142 19.34 -5.67 -10.49
N ARG A 143 19.54 -4.41 -10.93
CA ARG A 143 19.69 -3.23 -10.08
C ARG A 143 18.61 -3.14 -9.01
N GLN A 144 17.39 -3.55 -9.36
CA GLN A 144 16.26 -3.57 -8.44
C GLN A 144 16.47 -4.57 -7.29
N LYS A 145 16.90 -5.80 -7.60
CA LYS A 145 17.14 -6.85 -6.59
C LYS A 145 18.30 -6.48 -5.66
N ALA A 146 19.41 -5.98 -6.20
CA ALA A 146 20.55 -5.54 -5.38
C ALA A 146 20.15 -4.46 -4.38
N HIS A 147 19.29 -3.52 -4.79
CA HIS A 147 18.76 -2.49 -3.92
C HIS A 147 17.79 -3.06 -2.87
N ILE A 148 16.92 -4.02 -3.23
CA ILE A 148 16.01 -4.68 -2.28
C ILE A 148 16.80 -5.43 -1.22
N TYR A 149 17.77 -6.25 -1.61
CA TYR A 149 18.58 -7.03 -0.68
C TYR A 149 19.42 -6.11 0.22
N SER A 150 20.09 -5.11 -0.37
CA SER A 150 20.85 -4.14 0.42
C SER A 150 19.98 -3.37 1.41
N ARG A 151 18.74 -3.04 1.04
CA ARG A 151 17.80 -2.39 1.96
C ARG A 151 17.42 -3.32 3.10
N ALA A 152 17.06 -4.57 2.80
CA ALA A 152 16.69 -5.54 3.82
C ALA A 152 17.82 -5.77 4.84
N LEU A 153 19.05 -5.96 4.36
CA LEU A 153 20.23 -6.13 5.22
C LEU A 153 20.57 -4.88 6.03
N ARG A 154 20.39 -3.68 5.46
CA ARG A 154 20.59 -2.44 6.20
C ARG A 154 19.57 -2.27 7.32
N VAL A 155 18.29 -2.56 7.05
CA VAL A 155 17.26 -2.50 8.09
C VAL A 155 17.54 -3.54 9.19
N ALA A 156 18.00 -4.74 8.82
CA ALA A 156 18.40 -5.74 9.80
C ALA A 156 19.59 -5.26 10.66
N TYR A 157 20.58 -4.61 10.04
CA TYR A 157 21.70 -3.98 10.74
C TYR A 157 21.24 -2.86 11.68
N ASP A 158 20.35 -1.97 11.22
CA ASP A 158 19.83 -0.85 12.01
C ASP A 158 18.95 -1.33 13.18
N GLU A 159 18.34 -2.52 13.09
CA GLU A 159 17.58 -3.19 14.16
C GLU A 159 18.42 -4.15 15.02
N ASP A 160 19.74 -4.21 14.80
CA ASP A 160 20.68 -5.10 15.50
C ASP A 160 20.24 -6.58 15.48
N VAL A 161 19.73 -7.03 14.32
CA VAL A 161 19.28 -8.42 14.14
C VAL A 161 20.51 -9.34 14.13
N PRO A 162 20.54 -10.39 14.97
CA PRO A 162 21.65 -11.35 14.95
C PRO A 162 21.60 -12.18 13.67
N VAL A 163 22.79 -12.54 13.16
CA VAL A 163 22.97 -13.27 11.89
C VAL A 163 22.08 -14.51 11.82
N THR A 164 22.11 -15.36 12.86
CA THR A 164 21.35 -16.62 12.94
C THR A 164 19.84 -16.45 12.90
N SER A 165 19.33 -15.24 13.13
CA SER A 165 17.90 -14.92 13.12
C SER A 165 17.47 -14.17 11.87
N LEU A 166 18.40 -13.85 10.95
CA LEU A 166 18.09 -13.07 9.75
C LEU A 166 17.07 -13.78 8.85
N VAL A 167 17.21 -15.10 8.66
CA VAL A 167 16.28 -15.87 7.81
C VAL A 167 14.86 -15.78 8.37
N LYS A 168 14.69 -16.04 9.67
CA LYS A 168 13.39 -15.92 10.35
C LYS A 168 12.84 -14.50 10.28
N TYR A 169 13.69 -13.50 10.50
CA TYR A 169 13.30 -12.09 10.38
C TYR A 169 12.75 -11.74 8.99
N ILE A 170 13.35 -12.27 7.93
CA ILE A 170 12.87 -12.07 6.56
C ILE A 170 11.56 -12.82 6.31
N GLU A 171 11.42 -14.04 6.83
CA GLU A 171 10.19 -14.85 6.73
C GLU A 171 9.01 -14.16 7.45
N ASP A 172 9.22 -13.69 8.68
CA ASP A 172 8.20 -13.00 9.49
C ASP A 172 7.75 -11.68 8.82
N ALA A 173 8.63 -11.01 8.08
CA ALA A 173 8.28 -9.82 7.31
C ALA A 173 7.45 -10.14 6.05
N GLY A 174 7.29 -11.42 5.67
CA GLY A 174 6.66 -11.85 4.41
C GLY A 174 7.59 -11.70 3.20
N GLY A 175 8.90 -11.71 3.43
CA GLY A 175 9.95 -11.67 2.41
C GLY A 175 10.66 -10.32 2.26
N VAL A 176 11.80 -10.37 1.55
CA VAL A 176 12.75 -9.24 1.42
C VAL A 176 12.16 -7.96 0.84
N THR A 177 11.12 -8.05 0.01
CA THR A 177 10.48 -6.89 -0.63
C THR A 177 9.60 -6.08 0.33
N LYS A 178 9.13 -6.71 1.42
CA LYS A 178 8.26 -6.10 2.43
C LYS A 178 9.04 -5.34 3.51
N ILE A 179 10.36 -5.50 3.53
CA ILE A 179 11.27 -4.79 4.42
C ILE A 179 11.57 -3.42 3.82
N THR A 180 10.73 -2.45 4.14
CA THR A 180 10.80 -1.09 3.58
C THR A 180 11.48 -0.08 4.50
N GLY A 181 11.55 -0.37 5.80
CA GLY A 181 12.09 0.50 6.84
C GLY A 181 12.00 -0.18 8.20
N THR A 182 12.62 0.41 9.21
CA THR A 182 12.65 -0.17 10.55
C THR A 182 11.25 -0.21 11.18
N LYS A 183 11.05 -1.06 12.18
CA LYS A 183 9.84 -1.08 13.02
C LYS A 183 9.57 0.30 13.63
N ALA A 184 10.62 1.03 14.01
CA ALA A 184 10.51 2.39 14.53
C ALA A 184 10.01 3.38 13.46
N ASP A 185 10.48 3.29 12.22
CA ASP A 185 10.01 4.16 11.13
C ASP A 185 8.55 3.90 10.77
N LYS A 186 8.16 2.62 10.78
CA LYS A 186 6.76 2.22 10.59
C LYS A 186 5.87 2.78 11.71
N ALA A 187 6.30 2.64 12.97
CA ALA A 187 5.59 3.18 14.12
C ALA A 187 5.48 4.72 14.07
N LYS A 188 6.55 5.43 13.69
CA LYS A 188 6.51 6.89 13.50
C LYS A 188 5.54 7.30 12.40
N THR A 189 5.53 6.57 11.29
CA THR A 189 4.60 6.85 10.17
C THR A 189 3.16 6.63 10.58
N GLN A 190 2.88 5.54 11.31
CA GLN A 190 1.55 5.24 11.85
C GLN A 190 1.10 6.31 12.86
N LEU A 191 1.95 6.63 13.83
CA LEU A 191 1.69 7.68 14.81
C LEU A 191 1.42 9.03 14.13
N GLN A 192 2.17 9.36 13.07
CA GLN A 192 1.95 10.60 12.33
C GLN A 192 0.61 10.59 11.57
N GLN A 193 0.19 9.45 11.05
CA GLN A 193 -1.13 9.28 10.45
C GLN A 193 -2.25 9.40 11.49
N GLU A 194 -2.08 8.82 12.68
CA GLU A 194 -3.02 8.92 13.80
C GLU A 194 -3.16 10.37 14.27
N ILE A 195 -2.05 11.08 14.50
CA ILE A 195 -2.05 12.51 14.87
C ILE A 195 -2.75 13.35 13.80
N LEU A 196 -2.52 13.07 12.52
CA LEU A 196 -3.19 13.80 11.44
C LEU A 196 -4.69 13.51 11.40
N ALA A 197 -5.11 12.28 11.68
CA ALA A 197 -6.52 11.91 11.77
C ALA A 197 -7.22 12.61 12.95
N GLU A 198 -6.61 12.61 14.13
CA GLU A 198 -7.12 13.31 15.31
C GLU A 198 -7.25 14.82 15.07
N ARG A 199 -6.22 15.44 14.46
CA ARG A 199 -6.26 16.85 14.08
C ARG A 199 -7.40 17.16 13.11
N ALA A 200 -7.62 16.30 12.12
CA ALA A 200 -8.70 16.45 11.17
C ALA A 200 -10.08 16.35 11.85
N GLU A 201 -10.23 15.46 12.83
CA GLU A 201 -11.47 15.35 13.60
C GLU A 201 -11.72 16.57 14.48
N LEU A 202 -10.70 17.06 15.18
CA LEU A 202 -10.79 18.27 15.99
C LEU A 202 -11.13 19.49 15.14
N LEU A 203 -10.51 19.64 13.97
CA LEU A 203 -10.85 20.70 13.01
C LEU A 203 -12.31 20.60 12.57
N ARG A 204 -12.81 19.40 12.27
CA ARG A 204 -14.22 19.21 11.90
C ARG A 204 -15.16 19.69 13.02
N ARG A 205 -14.89 19.32 14.27
CA ARG A 205 -15.69 19.76 15.43
C ARG A 205 -15.61 21.28 15.61
N LEU A 206 -14.42 21.86 15.46
CA LEU A 206 -14.21 23.31 15.52
C LEU A 206 -15.06 24.03 14.47
N TYR A 207 -15.06 23.58 13.21
CA TYR A 207 -15.84 24.22 12.15
C TYR A 207 -17.35 24.13 12.39
N VAL A 208 -17.86 23.02 12.92
CA VAL A 208 -19.28 22.90 13.30
C VAL A 208 -19.63 23.90 14.40
N ALA A 209 -18.84 23.97 15.48
CA ALA A 209 -19.05 24.92 16.57
C ALA A 209 -18.93 26.38 16.09
N ARG A 210 -17.96 26.67 15.23
CA ARG A 210 -17.80 27.99 14.61
C ARG A 210 -19.00 28.34 13.73
N GLY A 211 -19.63 27.37 13.08
CA GLY A 211 -20.91 27.55 12.37
C GLY A 211 -22.05 27.97 13.29
N GLU A 212 -22.21 27.29 14.42
CA GLU A 212 -23.24 27.61 15.42
C GLU A 212 -23.07 29.04 15.98
N LEU A 213 -21.82 29.44 16.22
CA LEU A 213 -21.47 30.76 16.76
C LEU A 213 -21.32 31.87 15.71
N ALA A 214 -21.26 31.53 14.41
CA ALA A 214 -21.00 32.51 13.37
C ALA A 214 -22.18 33.48 13.20
N THR A 215 -21.88 34.78 13.12
CA THR A 215 -22.86 35.85 12.81
C THR A 215 -22.96 36.12 11.31
N SER A 216 -22.22 35.37 10.48
CA SER A 216 -22.24 35.48 9.02
C SER A 216 -23.65 35.29 8.46
N PRO A 217 -23.99 35.94 7.33
CA PRO A 217 -25.32 35.82 6.74
C PRO A 217 -25.63 34.37 6.34
N GLU A 218 -26.86 33.95 6.64
CA GLU A 218 -27.40 32.67 6.19
C GLU A 218 -27.79 32.76 4.72
N PHE A 219 -27.53 31.69 3.97
CA PHE A 219 -27.93 31.62 2.57
C PHE A 219 -28.52 30.26 2.24
N VAL A 220 -29.34 30.23 1.19
CA VAL A 220 -29.92 29.01 0.64
C VAL A 220 -29.20 28.69 -0.66
N PHE A 221 -28.68 27.47 -0.77
CA PHE A 221 -28.10 26.96 -2.02
C PHE A 221 -29.08 25.94 -2.61
N ASN A 222 -29.83 26.37 -3.63
CA ASN A 222 -30.91 25.58 -4.24
C ASN A 222 -30.43 24.66 -5.38
N GLU A 223 -29.16 24.75 -5.74
CA GLU A 223 -28.58 23.92 -6.79
C GLU A 223 -28.22 22.52 -6.27
N PRO A 224 -28.17 21.50 -7.15
CA PRO A 224 -27.78 20.15 -6.77
C PRO A 224 -26.39 20.13 -6.15
N ILE A 225 -26.27 19.62 -4.92
CA ILE A 225 -24.98 19.41 -4.29
C ILE A 225 -24.30 18.24 -5.01
N LEU A 226 -23.25 18.56 -5.75
CA LEU A 226 -22.42 17.55 -6.41
C LEU A 226 -21.65 16.78 -5.34
N GLN A 227 -22.10 15.57 -5.01
CA GLN A 227 -21.35 14.67 -4.15
C GLN A 227 -20.16 14.09 -4.94
N TRP A 228 -18.96 14.21 -4.37
CA TRP A 228 -17.72 13.70 -4.95
C TRP A 228 -17.40 12.36 -4.33
N ASP A 229 -17.45 11.28 -5.12
CA ASP A 229 -16.89 10.00 -4.71
C ASP A 229 -15.39 9.99 -5.04
N ILE A 230 -14.55 10.11 -4.01
CA ILE A 230 -13.09 10.23 -4.14
C ILE A 230 -12.49 8.97 -4.82
N LYS A 231 -13.20 7.84 -4.84
CA LYS A 231 -12.70 6.56 -5.35
C LYS A 231 -12.54 6.50 -6.88
N THR A 232 -13.23 7.33 -7.65
CA THR A 232 -13.27 7.22 -9.12
C THR A 232 -12.42 8.25 -9.87
N ALA A 233 -12.02 9.36 -9.21
CA ALA A 233 -11.28 10.44 -9.86
C ALA A 233 -9.75 10.26 -9.76
N LYS A 234 -9.15 9.49 -10.67
CA LYS A 234 -7.69 9.47 -10.85
C LYS A 234 -7.26 10.65 -11.73
N ALA A 235 -7.06 11.82 -11.12
CA ALA A 235 -6.41 12.92 -11.82
C ALA A 235 -4.94 12.54 -12.14
N LYS A 236 -4.53 12.62 -13.41
CA LYS A 236 -3.12 12.53 -13.79
C LYS A 236 -2.38 13.75 -13.25
N LYS A 237 -1.22 13.56 -12.61
CA LYS A 237 -0.31 14.66 -12.30
C LYS A 237 0.18 15.29 -13.60
N ALA A 238 -0.22 16.52 -13.88
CA ALA A 238 0.45 17.35 -14.88
C ALA A 238 1.76 17.88 -14.28
N ASN A 239 2.79 17.97 -15.11
CA ASN A 239 4.17 18.19 -14.72
C ASN A 239 4.58 19.67 -14.86
N GLU A 240 3.71 20.59 -14.43
CA GLU A 240 3.96 22.02 -14.54
C GLU A 240 4.35 22.60 -13.19
N LYS A 241 5.50 23.29 -13.17
CA LYS A 241 6.01 24.04 -12.02
C LYS A 241 5.27 25.37 -11.94
N GLU A 242 4.03 25.34 -11.49
CA GLU A 242 3.35 26.57 -11.03
C GLU A 242 4.10 27.07 -9.78
N SER A 243 4.34 28.38 -9.72
CA SER A 243 5.09 28.99 -8.63
C SER A 243 4.19 29.06 -7.39
N SER A 244 4.73 28.72 -6.22
CA SER A 244 3.94 28.62 -4.98
C SER A 244 3.49 29.97 -4.40
N LYS A 245 3.68 31.08 -5.12
CA LYS A 245 3.43 32.45 -4.65
C LYS A 245 2.26 33.14 -5.36
N ASP A 246 1.68 32.49 -6.37
CA ASP A 246 0.59 33.07 -7.14
C ASP A 246 -0.74 32.85 -6.39
N THR A 247 -1.42 33.94 -6.04
CA THR A 247 -2.77 33.92 -5.45
C THR A 247 -3.78 33.33 -6.44
N GLY A 248 -4.76 32.61 -5.93
CA GLY A 248 -5.83 32.05 -6.76
C GLY A 248 -6.77 33.13 -7.28
N ASP A 249 -7.51 32.81 -8.35
CA ASP A 249 -8.56 33.70 -8.87
C ASP A 249 -9.87 33.58 -8.04
N PHE A 250 -9.98 32.57 -7.19
CA PHE A 250 -11.17 32.22 -6.42
C PHE A 250 -10.88 32.05 -4.92
N VAL A 251 -11.87 32.36 -4.09
CA VAL A 251 -11.84 32.06 -2.65
C VAL A 251 -12.73 30.85 -2.37
N ILE A 252 -12.20 29.85 -1.67
CA ILE A 252 -12.97 28.68 -1.27
C ILE A 252 -13.58 28.94 0.09
N MET A 253 -14.91 29.02 0.12
CA MET A 253 -15.67 29.21 1.34
C MET A 253 -16.06 27.86 1.97
N ILE A 254 -15.72 27.70 3.24
CA ILE A 254 -16.24 26.60 4.08
C ILE A 254 -17.58 27.07 4.66
N ALA A 255 -18.65 26.36 4.30
CA ALA A 255 -19.98 26.58 4.85
C ALA A 255 -20.46 25.35 5.62
N THR A 256 -21.14 25.58 6.75
CA THR A 256 -21.85 24.51 7.48
C THR A 256 -23.33 24.56 7.17
N TYR A 257 -23.95 23.38 7.12
CA TYR A 257 -25.39 23.24 6.94
C TYR A 257 -26.07 23.10 8.30
N ASP A 258 -26.94 24.04 8.66
CA ASP A 258 -27.79 23.93 9.83
C ASP A 258 -29.06 23.16 9.48
N ARG A 259 -29.18 21.93 9.99
CA ARG A 259 -30.35 21.07 9.77
C ARG A 259 -31.63 21.61 10.41
N LYS A 260 -31.54 22.48 11.42
CA LYS A 260 -32.72 23.04 12.10
C LYS A 260 -33.36 24.14 11.26
N ILE A 261 -32.54 24.98 10.64
CA ILE A 261 -32.98 26.16 9.87
C ILE A 261 -33.09 25.81 8.37
N GLY A 262 -32.43 24.74 7.92
CA GLY A 262 -32.43 24.30 6.52
C GLY A 262 -31.57 25.18 5.62
N LYS A 263 -30.62 25.93 6.20
CA LYS A 263 -29.77 26.92 5.49
C LYS A 263 -28.30 26.67 5.72
N TYR A 264 -27.47 27.24 4.85
CA TYR A 264 -26.02 27.25 4.99
C TYR A 264 -25.53 28.53 5.66
N ARG A 265 -24.42 28.42 6.38
CA ARG A 265 -23.71 29.56 6.95
C ARG A 265 -22.23 29.50 6.58
N ALA A 266 -21.72 30.55 5.95
CA ALA A 266 -20.30 30.68 5.62
C ALA A 266 -19.49 30.97 6.89
N ILE A 267 -18.42 30.22 7.11
CA ILE A 267 -17.60 30.31 8.32
C ILE A 267 -16.24 30.92 8.04
N GLU A 268 -15.64 30.54 6.92
CA GLU A 268 -14.28 30.92 6.58
C GLU A 268 -14.10 30.92 5.07
N GLY A 269 -13.48 31.98 4.55
CA GLY A 269 -12.97 32.03 3.18
C GLY A 269 -11.47 31.77 3.20
N ASN A 270 -11.02 30.82 2.38
CA ASN A 270 -9.61 30.46 2.27
C ASN A 270 -9.14 30.69 0.84
N ASP A 271 -8.05 31.43 0.69
CA ASP A 271 -7.26 31.48 -0.55
C ASP A 271 -6.13 30.45 -0.43
N PHE A 272 -6.18 29.43 -1.29
CA PHE A 272 -5.19 28.34 -1.32
C PHE A 272 -4.15 28.51 -2.44
N GLY A 273 -4.21 29.60 -3.20
CA GLY A 273 -3.33 29.88 -4.32
C GLY A 273 -3.68 29.13 -5.61
N ALA A 274 -3.14 29.62 -6.73
CA ALA A 274 -3.37 29.07 -8.06
C ALA A 274 -3.07 27.56 -8.20
N PRO A 275 -2.02 26.99 -7.57
CA PRO A 275 -1.75 25.56 -7.70
C PRO A 275 -2.83 24.66 -7.09
N PHE A 276 -3.46 25.10 -6.00
CA PHE A 276 -4.53 24.35 -5.37
C PHE A 276 -5.80 24.39 -6.22
N GLU A 277 -6.15 25.57 -6.74
CA GLU A 277 -7.30 25.75 -7.64
C GLU A 277 -7.18 24.87 -8.88
N MET A 278 -6.01 24.88 -9.53
CA MET A 278 -5.74 24.03 -10.68
C MET A 278 -5.81 22.55 -10.33
N GLY A 279 -5.35 22.15 -9.15
CA GLY A 279 -5.53 20.80 -8.62
C GLY A 279 -7.01 20.42 -8.51
N MET A 280 -7.82 21.29 -7.92
CA MET A 280 -9.27 21.11 -7.79
C MET A 280 -9.93 21.00 -9.17
N PHE A 281 -9.66 21.91 -10.11
CA PHE A 281 -10.23 21.87 -11.45
C PHE A 281 -9.81 20.63 -12.24
N ARG A 282 -8.59 20.12 -12.07
CA ARG A 282 -8.17 18.84 -12.67
C ARG A 282 -9.00 17.67 -12.14
N HIS A 283 -9.26 17.64 -10.83
CA HIS A 283 -10.18 16.66 -10.26
C HIS A 283 -11.60 16.81 -10.81
N MET A 284 -12.05 18.04 -11.05
CA MET A 284 -13.37 18.29 -11.64
C MET A 284 -13.46 17.87 -13.12
N ALA A 285 -12.47 18.21 -13.93
CA ALA A 285 -12.41 17.88 -15.35
C ALA A 285 -12.35 16.36 -15.62
N ALA A 286 -11.69 15.60 -14.73
CA ALA A 286 -11.64 14.13 -14.83
C ALA A 286 -13.04 13.49 -14.78
N ARG A 287 -14.02 14.14 -14.13
CA ARG A 287 -15.41 13.70 -14.08
C ARG A 287 -16.21 14.14 -15.31
N ILE A 288 -15.94 15.33 -15.86
CA ILE A 288 -16.62 15.86 -17.06
C ILE A 288 -16.35 14.96 -18.27
N THR A 289 -15.11 14.47 -18.40
CA THR A 289 -14.72 13.53 -19.47
C THR A 289 -15.34 12.13 -19.35
N THR A 290 -15.91 11.78 -18.19
CA THR A 290 -16.67 10.54 -17.97
C THR A 290 -18.18 10.74 -18.04
N ASP A 291 -18.67 11.99 -18.13
CA ASP A 291 -20.07 12.32 -18.34
C ASP A 291 -20.32 12.48 -19.86
N GLU A 292 -21.02 11.51 -20.47
CA GLU A 292 -21.30 11.51 -21.92
C GLU A 292 -22.05 12.77 -22.39
N ARG A 293 -22.69 13.51 -21.49
CA ARG A 293 -23.43 14.75 -21.80
C ARG A 293 -22.53 15.95 -22.10
N LEU A 294 -21.25 15.88 -21.72
CA LEU A 294 -20.29 16.97 -21.86
C LEU A 294 -19.06 16.58 -22.70
N ASN A 295 -19.12 15.45 -23.41
CA ASN A 295 -18.07 15.03 -24.32
C ASN A 295 -18.33 15.61 -25.73
N PRO A 296 -17.61 16.66 -26.19
CA PRO A 296 -17.73 17.13 -27.55
C PRO A 296 -16.94 16.17 -28.43
N LYS A 297 -17.50 14.99 -28.69
CA LYS A 297 -17.19 14.26 -29.91
C LYS A 297 -18.18 14.71 -30.98
N LEU A 298 -17.89 15.91 -31.50
CA LEU A 298 -18.08 16.28 -32.90
C LEU A 298 -16.67 16.45 -33.49
#